data_AF-A0AAJ6E7P0-F1
#
_entry.id   AF-A0AAJ6E7P0-F1
#
_cell.length_a   1.000
_cell.length_b   1.000
_cell.length_c   1.000
_cell.angle_alpha   90.00
_cell.angle_beta   90.00
_cell.angle_gamma   90.00
#
_symmetry.space_group_name_H-M   'P 1'
#
loop_
_entity.id
_entity.type
_entity.pdbx_description
1 polymer ?
#
loop_
_entity_poly.entity_id
_entity_poly.type
_entity_poly.pdbx_seq_one_letter_code
_entity_poly.pdbx_strand_id
1 'polypeptide(L)' 'MSRVRIRKTKEAVPGTGSYRVDYDGKTMFFYYDDEPSRRLQPDAMTSEQALEAARTFARSKS' A
#
# COMPACT_ATOMS: atom_id res chain seq x y z
N MET A 1 9.13 -7.56 20.50
CA MET A 1 9.35 -7.19 19.08
C MET A 1 8.06 -7.42 18.34
N SER A 2 7.39 -6.34 17.95
CA SER A 2 6.11 -6.37 17.25
C SER A 2 6.30 -6.94 15.84
N ARG A 3 5.48 -7.93 15.46
CA ARG A 3 5.62 -8.58 14.15
C ARG A 3 4.95 -7.72 13.08
N VAL A 4 5.74 -6.93 12.36
CA VAL A 4 5.27 -6.17 11.21
C VAL A 4 5.26 -7.04 9.95
N ARG A 5 4.19 -6.99 9.16
CA ARG A 5 4.09 -7.72 7.88
C ARG A 5 3.49 -6.85 6.79
N ILE A 6 4.09 -6.89 5.60
CA ILE A 6 3.56 -6.25 4.40
C ILE A 6 3.02 -7.32 3.45
N ARG A 7 1.85 -7.10 2.86
CA ARG A 7 1.22 -7.97 1.86
C ARG A 7 0.61 -7.14 0.74
N LYS A 8 0.77 -7.57 -0.51
CA LYS A 8 0.04 -7.01 -1.64
C LYS A 8 -1.38 -7.59 -1.65
N THR A 9 -2.42 -6.75 -1.77
CA THR A 9 -3.79 -7.25 -1.96
C THR A 9 -3.98 -7.74 -3.39
N LYS A 10 -4.88 -8.71 -3.57
CA LYS A 10 -5.24 -9.18 -4.91
C LYS A 10 -5.79 -8.03 -5.74
N GLU A 11 -5.28 -7.89 -6.97
CA GLU A 11 -5.80 -6.92 -7.94
C GLU A 11 -7.13 -7.45 -8.49
N ALA A 12 -8.20 -6.67 -8.31
CA ALA A 12 -9.47 -6.90 -9.01
C ALA A 12 -9.47 -6.23 -10.39
N VAL A 13 -8.72 -5.13 -10.52
CA VAL A 13 -8.48 -4.38 -11.75
C VAL A 13 -6.97 -4.32 -11.96
N PRO A 14 -6.44 -4.71 -13.13
CA PRO A 14 -4.99 -4.65 -13.39
C PRO A 14 -4.42 -3.25 -13.20
N GLY A 15 -3.32 -3.15 -12.46
CA GLY A 15 -2.66 -1.87 -12.18
C GLY A 15 -3.33 -1.06 -11.06
N THR A 16 -4.33 -1.60 -10.39
CA THR A 16 -4.98 -0.97 -9.24
C THR A 16 -4.99 -1.92 -8.05
N GLY A 17 -4.64 -1.42 -6.86
CA GLY A 17 -4.59 -2.27 -5.69
C GLY A 17 -4.15 -1.56 -4.43
N SER A 18 -3.66 -2.34 -3.47
CA SER A 18 -3.11 -1.79 -2.24
C SER A 18 -2.02 -2.69 -1.63
N TYR A 19 -1.16 -2.07 -0.82
CA TYR A 19 -0.31 -2.77 0.12
C TYR A 19 -0.90 -2.67 1.51
N ARG A 20 -1.07 -3.83 2.16
CA ARG A 20 -1.53 -3.97 3.53
C ARG A 20 -0.34 -4.13 4.46
N VAL A 21 -0.25 -3.29 5.49
CA VAL A 21 0.74 -3.41 6.58
C VAL A 21 0.02 -3.78 7.87
N ASP A 22 0.30 -4.97 8.39
CA ASP A 22 -0.18 -5.43 9.70
C ASP A 22 0.91 -5.15 10.76
N TYR A 23 0.57 -4.42 11.82
CA TYR A 23 1.47 -4.05 12.93
C TYR A 23 0.64 -3.86 14.22
N ASP A 24 1.11 -4.40 15.36
CA ASP A 24 0.46 -4.23 16.68
C ASP A 24 -1.07 -4.43 16.70
N GLY A 25 -1.57 -5.44 15.98
CA GLY A 25 -3.01 -5.72 15.87
C GLY A 25 -3.80 -4.72 15.03
N LYS A 26 -3.13 -3.73 14.43
CA LYS A 26 -3.69 -2.75 13.50
C LYS A 26 -3.28 -3.09 12.06
N THR A 27 -4.08 -2.59 11.13
CA THR A 27 -3.85 -2.75 9.70
C THR A 27 -3.91 -1.39 9.02
N MET A 28 -2.89 -1.06 8.23
CA MET A 28 -2.86 0.13 7.38
C MET A 28 -2.83 -0.27 5.90
N PHE A 29 -3.51 0.48 5.04
CA PHE A 29 -3.55 0.27 3.60
C PHE A 29 -2.91 1.42 2.85
N PHE A 30 -2.14 1.09 1.82
CA PHE A 30 -1.50 2.02 0.90
C PHE A 30 -2.02 1.72 -0.51
N TYR A 31 -2.98 2.51 -0.98
CA TYR A 31 -3.64 2.30 -2.27
C TYR A 31 -2.82 2.86 -3.42
N TYR A 32 -2.93 2.23 -4.58
CA TYR A 32 -2.33 2.70 -5.82
C TYR A 32 -3.25 2.48 -7.01
N ASP A 33 -3.06 3.32 -8.02
CA ASP A 33 -3.55 3.10 -9.38
C ASP A 33 -2.48 3.57 -10.36
N ASP A 34 -1.90 2.66 -11.11
CA ASP A 34 -0.84 2.95 -12.07
C ASP A 34 -1.36 3.66 -13.33
N GLU A 35 -2.68 3.65 -13.56
CA GLU A 35 -3.28 4.31 -14.71
C GLU A 35 -3.82 5.70 -14.37
N PRO A 36 -3.13 6.79 -14.78
CA PRO A 36 -3.50 8.14 -14.37
C PRO A 36 -4.89 8.56 -14.85
N SER A 37 -5.34 8.02 -15.98
CA SER A 37 -6.66 8.28 -16.57
C SER A 37 -7.82 7.72 -15.74
N ARG A 38 -7.57 6.76 -14.85
CA ARG A 38 -8.57 6.13 -13.98
C ARG A 38 -8.56 6.68 -12.55
N ARG A 39 -7.55 7.49 -12.22
CA ARG A 39 -7.42 8.10 -10.90
C ARG A 39 -8.57 9.07 -10.67
N LEU A 40 -9.50 8.68 -9.80
CA LEU A 40 -10.51 9.59 -9.26
C LEU A 40 -9.89 10.71 -8.41
N GLN A 41 -8.66 10.54 -7.93
CA GLN A 41 -7.94 11.54 -7.16
C GLN A 41 -6.53 11.81 -7.73
N PRO A 42 -6.12 13.09 -7.87
CA PRO A 42 -4.84 13.46 -8.48
C PRO A 42 -3.62 13.04 -7.66
N ASP A 43 -3.79 12.71 -6.39
CA ASP A 43 -2.75 12.27 -5.44
C ASP A 43 -2.63 10.74 -5.31
N ALA A 44 -3.33 9.96 -6.15
CA ALA A 44 -3.21 8.51 -6.12
C ALA A 44 -1.78 8.07 -6.50
N MET A 45 -1.19 7.25 -5.63
CA MET A 45 0.16 6.71 -5.78
C MET A 45 0.24 5.72 -6.96
N THR A 46 1.44 5.57 -7.52
CA THR A 46 1.80 4.38 -8.29
C THR A 46 2.00 3.18 -7.36
N SER A 47 1.99 1.96 -7.91
CA SER A 47 2.29 0.73 -7.17
C SER A 47 3.66 0.81 -6.49
N GLU A 48 4.64 1.44 -7.13
CA GLU A 48 5.98 1.62 -6.57
C GLU A 48 5.97 2.58 -5.38
N GLN A 49 5.32 3.74 -5.53
CA GLN A 49 5.18 4.72 -4.45
C GLN A 49 4.42 4.13 -3.25
N ALA A 50 3.34 3.38 -3.49
CA ALA A 50 2.58 2.74 -2.42
C ALA A 50 3.40 1.64 -1.71
N LEU A 51 4.24 0.89 -2.44
CA LEU A 51 5.14 -0.10 -1.84
C LEU A 51 6.22 0.57 -0.98
N GLU A 52 6.81 1.66 -1.47
CA GLU A 52 7.80 2.41 -0.71
C GLU A 52 7.19 3.00 0.56
N ALA A 53 6.01 3.63 0.46
CA ALA A 53 5.28 4.14 1.61
C ALA A 53 4.97 3.04 2.64
N ALA A 54 4.52 1.87 2.17
CA ALA A 54 4.27 0.72 3.03
C ALA A 54 5.55 0.23 3.75
N ARG A 55 6.69 0.19 3.04
CA ARG A 55 8.00 -0.19 3.61
C ARG A 55 8.50 0.83 4.63
N THR A 56 8.42 2.11 4.32
CA THR A 56 8.81 3.21 5.21
C THR A 56 7.96 3.19 6.47
N PHE A 57 6.65 3.03 6.32
CA PHE A 57 5.75 2.89 7.46
C PHE A 57 6.07 1.65 8.30
N ALA A 58 6.29 0.50 7.66
CA ALA A 58 6.64 -0.73 8.37
C ALA A 58 7.93 -0.59 9.20
N ARG A 59 8.97 0.06 8.64
CA ARG A 59 10.22 0.37 9.36
C ARG A 59 10.01 1.31 10.54
N SER A 60 9.04 2.23 10.45
CA SER A 60 8.69 3.12 11.56
C SER A 60 7.95 2.41 12.72
N LYS A 61 7.50 1.16 12.51
CA LYS A 61 6.71 0.36 13.46
C LYS A 61 7.42 -0.92 13.92
N SER A 62 8.59 -1.23 13.37
CA SER A 62 9.43 -2.37 13.75
C SER A 62 10.34 -2.03 14.91
#